data_AF-A0A7Y0ZVC2-F1
#
_entry.id   AF-A0A7Y0ZVC2-F1
#
_cell.length_a   1.000
_cell.length_b   1.000
_cell.length_c   1.000
_cell.angle_alpha   90.00
_cell.angle_beta   90.00
_cell.angle_gamma   90.00
#
_symmetry.space_group_name_H-M   'P 1'
#
loop_
_entity.id
_entity.type
_entity.pdbx_description
1 polymer ?
#
loop_
_entity_poly.entity_id
_entity_poly.type
_entity_poly.pdbx_seq_one_letter_code
_entity_poly.pdbx_strand_id
1 'polypeptide(L)' 'MTVQEMLNRLFQLGLSQTEVAEHCSTTQATISRAASGTMVGYGTGKAIELLLAEREQAAKNQEIQAA' A
#
# COMPACT_ATOMS: atom_id res chain seq x y z
N MET A 1 11.11 -4.69 -1.42
CA MET A 1 9.94 -5.30 -0.77
C MET A 1 9.11 -6.03 -1.81
N THR A 2 8.51 -7.16 -1.46
CA THR A 2 7.48 -7.80 -2.28
C THR A 2 6.18 -7.01 -2.22
N VAL A 3 5.26 -7.24 -3.16
CA VAL A 3 3.92 -6.59 -3.12
C VAL A 3 3.18 -6.94 -1.84
N GLN A 4 3.28 -8.19 -1.37
CA GLN A 4 2.68 -8.62 -0.10
C GLN A 4 3.24 -7.81 1.09
N GLU A 5 4.55 -7.64 1.18
CA GLU A 5 5.18 -6.83 2.24
C GLU A 5 4.73 -5.38 2.19
N MET A 6 4.66 -4.78 0.99
CA MET A 6 4.21 -3.40 0.82
C MET A 6 2.76 -3.22 1.25
N LEU A 7 1.88 -4.16 0.90
CA LEU A 7 0.47 -4.15 1.32
C LEU A 7 0.33 -4.30 2.84
N ASN A 8 1.05 -5.23 3.45
CA ASN A 8 1.05 -5.39 4.91
C ASN A 8 1.50 -4.11 5.62
N ARG A 9 2.50 -3.41 5.06
CA ARG A 9 2.96 -2.13 5.60
C ARG A 9 1.90 -1.04 5.46
N LEU A 10 1.23 -0.94 4.32
CA LEU A 10 0.12 -0.01 4.12
C LEU A 10 -1.03 -0.26 5.12
N PHE A 11 -1.33 -1.52 5.43
CA PHE A 11 -2.35 -1.86 6.44
C PHE A 11 -1.92 -1.46 7.86
N GLN A 12 -0.63 -1.59 8.19
CA GLN A 12 -0.09 -1.09 9.45
C GLN A 12 -0.15 0.44 9.58
N LEU A 13 -0.09 1.15 8.44
CA LEU A 13 -0.29 2.60 8.36
C LEU A 13 -1.78 3.00 8.40
N GLY A 14 -2.69 2.02 8.59
CA GLY A 14 -4.12 2.26 8.80
C GLY A 14 -4.97 2.23 7.53
N LEU A 15 -4.40 1.93 6.36
CA LEU A 15 -5.18 1.83 5.13
C LEU A 15 -5.93 0.51 5.08
N SER A 16 -7.18 0.53 4.62
CA SER A 16 -7.94 -0.65 4.27
C SER A 16 -7.60 -1.16 2.86
N GLN A 17 -7.95 -2.42 2.57
CA GLN A 17 -7.78 -2.98 1.23
C GLN A 17 -8.56 -2.22 0.15
N THR A 18 -9.72 -1.66 0.50
CA THR A 18 -10.54 -0.85 -0.41
C THR A 18 -9.84 0.46 -0.75
N GLU A 19 -9.33 1.18 0.25
CA GLU A 19 -8.59 2.43 0.02
C GLU A 19 -7.35 2.19 -0.85
N VAL A 20 -6.58 1.12 -0.56
CA VAL A 20 -5.42 0.77 -1.41
C VAL A 20 -5.85 0.48 -2.84
N ALA A 21 -6.97 -0.22 -3.04
CA ALA A 21 -7.47 -0.54 -4.37
C ALA A 21 -7.87 0.72 -5.16
N GLU A 22 -8.54 1.67 -4.50
CA GLU A 22 -8.93 2.96 -5.08
C GLU A 22 -7.68 3.76 -5.50
N HIS A 23 -6.69 3.86 -4.61
CA HIS A 23 -5.42 4.54 -4.92
C HIS A 23 -4.63 3.87 -6.05
N CYS A 24 -4.69 2.54 -6.15
CA CYS A 24 -3.92 1.78 -7.14
C CYS A 24 -4.71 1.50 -8.43
N SER A 25 -5.89 2.13 -8.63
CA SER A 25 -6.76 1.91 -9.79
C SER A 25 -7.01 0.42 -10.08
N THR A 26 -7.26 -0.35 -9.03
CA THR A 26 -7.52 -1.79 -9.09
C THR A 26 -8.72 -2.15 -8.22
N THR A 27 -8.97 -3.44 -7.99
CA THR A 27 -10.09 -3.92 -7.17
C THR A 27 -9.62 -4.40 -5.80
N GLN A 28 -10.48 -4.28 -4.79
CA GLN A 28 -10.22 -4.80 -3.45
C GLN A 28 -9.91 -6.31 -3.49
N ALA A 29 -10.57 -7.08 -4.36
CA ALA A 29 -10.28 -8.49 -4.55
C ALA A 29 -8.85 -8.75 -5.07
N THR A 30 -8.33 -7.86 -5.93
CA THR A 30 -6.93 -7.94 -6.41
C THR A 30 -5.95 -7.65 -5.29
N ILE A 31 -6.23 -6.64 -4.45
CA ILE A 31 -5.43 -6.33 -3.26
C ILE A 31 -5.46 -7.49 -2.26
N SER A 32 -6.63 -8.07 -2.01
CA SER A 32 -6.78 -9.23 -1.12
C SER A 32 -5.93 -10.41 -1.56
N ARG A 33 -6.00 -10.80 -2.84
CA ARG A 33 -5.16 -11.88 -3.40
C ARG A 33 -3.66 -11.55 -3.33
N ALA A 34 -3.28 -10.31 -3.61
CA ALA A 34 -1.90 -9.86 -3.57
C ALA A 34 -1.33 -9.85 -2.13
N ALA A 35 -2.15 -9.49 -1.15
CA ALA A 35 -1.81 -9.59 0.28
C ALA A 35 -1.62 -11.05 0.74
N SER A 36 -2.27 -12.01 0.06
CA SER A 36 -2.01 -13.45 0.24
C SER A 36 -0.81 -13.99 -0.56
N GLY A 37 -0.04 -13.12 -1.23
CA GLY A 37 1.16 -13.49 -1.98
C GLY A 37 0.94 -13.76 -3.47
N THR A 38 -0.26 -13.50 -4.00
CA THR A 38 -0.52 -13.62 -5.44
C THR A 38 0.25 -12.54 -6.20
N MET A 39 0.91 -12.91 -7.29
CA MET A 39 1.58 -11.96 -8.16
C MET A 39 0.58 -11.01 -8.82
N VAL A 40 0.95 -9.74 -8.93
CA VAL A 40 0.21 -8.72 -9.69
C VAL A 40 1.04 -8.23 -10.85
N GLY A 41 0.38 -7.63 -11.85
CA GLY A 41 1.07 -6.98 -12.95
C GLY A 41 1.96 -5.83 -12.46
N TYR A 42 3.01 -5.54 -13.23
CA TYR A 42 4.00 -4.50 -12.89
C TYR A 42 3.37 -3.14 -12.55
N GLY A 43 2.38 -2.69 -13.34
CA GLY A 43 1.71 -1.41 -13.10
C GLY A 43 1.03 -1.33 -11.72
N THR A 44 0.33 -2.39 -11.33
CA THR A 44 -0.28 -2.47 -9.98
C THR A 44 0.79 -2.54 -8.90
N GLY A 45 1.85 -3.33 -9.09
CA GLY A 45 2.96 -3.39 -8.16
C GLY A 45 3.63 -2.03 -7.96
N LYS A 46 3.82 -1.27 -9.04
CA LYS A 46 4.42 0.07 -8.99
C LYS A 46 3.50 1.09 -8.32
N ALA A 47 2.20 1.03 -8.57
CA ALA A 47 1.23 1.89 -7.88
C ALA A 47 1.24 1.65 -6.36
N ILE A 48 1.31 0.39 -5.93
CA ILE A 48 1.42 0.02 -4.51
C ILE A 48 2.72 0.56 -3.90
N GLU A 49 3.85 0.44 -4.61
CA GLU A 49 5.14 0.98 -4.17
C GLU A 49 5.09 2.50 -3.98
N LEU A 50 4.51 3.23 -4.93
CA LEU A 50 4.37 4.68 -4.86
C LEU A 50 3.48 5.12 -3.70
N LEU A 51 2.33 4.44 -3.52
CA LEU A 51 1.43 4.71 -2.40
C LEU A 51 2.14 4.49 -1.05
N LEU A 52 2.94 3.42 -0.93
CA LEU A 52 3.69 3.16 0.29
C LEU A 52 4.69 4.29 0.59
N ALA A 53 5.47 4.71 -0.41
CA ALA A 53 6.43 5.79 -0.24
C ALA A 53 5.75 7.10 0.21
N GLU A 54 4.60 7.43 -0.37
CA GLU A 54 3.80 8.59 0.02
C GLU A 54 3.32 8.51 1.47
N ARG A 55 2.74 7.37 1.87
CA ARG A 55 2.18 7.19 3.23
C ARG A 55 3.27 7.14 4.30
N GLU A 56 4.43 6.53 4.02
CA GLU A 56 5.57 6.55 4.93
C GLU A 56 6.16 7.96 5.09
N GLN A 57 6.19 8.76 4.02
CA GLN A 57 6.63 10.14 4.12
C GLN A 57 5.64 10.98 4.94
N ALA A 58 4.34 10.80 4.73
CA ALA A 58 3.31 11.47 5.51
C ALA A 58 3.41 11.11 7.01
N ALA A 59 3.60 9.82 7.34
CA ALA A 59 3.76 9.36 8.71
C ALA A 59 4.99 9.99 9.39
N LYS A 60 6.14 10.02 8.70
CA LYS A 60 7.37 10.69 9.21
C LYS A 60 7.15 12.17 9.48
N ASN A 61 6.46 12.86 8.58
CA ASN A 61 6.18 14.29 8.73
C ASN A 61 5.29 14.55 9.97
N GLN A 62 4.34 13.66 10.26
CA GLN A 62 3.50 13.75 11.46
C GLN A 62 4.30 13.52 12.75
N GLU A 63 5.22 12.56 12.76
CA GLU A 63 6.11 12.30 13.90
C GLU A 63 7.01 13.51 14.21
N ILE A 64 7.56 14.17 13.18
CA ILE A 64 8.39 15.38 13.34
C ILE A 64 7.59 16.56 13.91
N GLN A 65 6.33 16.70 13.53
CA GLN A 65 5.49 17.82 14.00
C GLN A 65 4.98 17.62 15.45
N ALA A 66 4.96 16.39 15.94
CA ALA A 66 4.50 16.05 17.28
C ALA A 66 5.61 15.99 18.35
N ALA A 67 6.89 16.12 17.94
CA ALA A 67 8.08 16.11 18.78
C ALA A 67 8.56 17.53 19.10
#